data_AF-A0A381XAP0-F1
#
_entry.id   AF-A0A381XAP0-F1
#
_cell.length_a   1.000
_cell.length_b   1.000
_cell.length_c   1.000
_cell.angle_alpha   90.00
_cell.angle_beta   90.00
_cell.angle_gamma   90.00
#
_symmetry.space_group_name_H-M   'P 1'
#
loop_
_entity.id
_entity.type
_entity.pdbx_description
1 polymer ?
#
loop_
_entity_poly.entity_id
_entity_poly.type
_entity_poly.pdbx_seq_one_letter_code
_entity_poly.pdbx_strand_id
1 'polypeptide(L)'
;VGGLVQELLGQSAARQFDASTQQIEAWEESVRVVGEALSEVASRVDEARDWSVLFEYSIPRREIRPDVVILGSGFVVPIEMKVGATTYSRADRLQAED
;
A
#
# COMPACT_ATOMS: atom_id res chain seq x y z
N VAL A 1 -1.71 -10.71 7.64
CA VAL A 1 -1.37 -10.81 6.21
C VAL A 1 -2.48 -11.48 5.40
N GLY A 2 -2.80 -12.76 5.63
CA GLY A 2 -3.71 -13.52 4.75
C GLY A 2 -5.10 -12.91 4.50
N GLY A 3 -5.78 -12.34 5.51
CA GLY A 3 -7.12 -11.75 5.32
C GLY A 3 -7.14 -10.56 4.35
N LEU A 4 -6.19 -9.62 4.49
CA LEU A 4 -6.08 -8.45 3.61
C LEU A 4 -5.76 -8.83 2.17
N VAL A 5 -4.89 -9.82 1.96
CA VAL A 5 -4.54 -10.29 0.60
C VAL A 5 -5.75 -10.94 -0.08
N GLN A 6 -6.61 -11.64 0.66
CA GLN A 6 -7.88 -12.17 0.12
C GLN A 6 -8.85 -11.05 -0.28
N GLU A 7 -8.90 -9.96 0.48
CA GLU A 7 -9.70 -8.79 0.10
C GLU A 7 -9.16 -8.13 -1.17
N LEU A 8 -7.84 -7.99 -1.31
CA LEU A 8 -7.19 -7.47 -2.52
C LEU A 8 -7.49 -8.35 -3.75
N LEU A 9 -7.44 -9.67 -3.59
CA LEU A 9 -7.83 -10.63 -4.63
C LEU A 9 -9.30 -10.46 -5.05
N GLY A 10 -10.22 -10.39 -4.08
CA GLY A 10 -11.64 -10.18 -4.36
C GLY A 10 -11.90 -8.85 -5.08
N GLN A 11 -11.18 -7.80 -4.70
CA GLN A 11 -11.23 -6.49 -5.32
C GLN A 11 -10.66 -6.45 -6.74
N SER A 12 -9.61 -7.22 -7.02
CA SER A 12 -9.04 -7.36 -8.37
C SER A 12 -10.02 -8.11 -9.28
N ALA A 13 -10.57 -9.23 -8.81
CA ALA A 13 -11.55 -10.03 -9.55
C ALA A 13 -12.83 -9.25 -9.85
N ALA A 14 -13.33 -8.44 -8.89
CA ALA A 14 -14.49 -7.56 -9.11
C ALA A 14 -14.26 -6.51 -10.21
N ARG A 15 -13.00 -6.15 -10.46
CA ARG A 15 -12.59 -5.26 -11.56
C ARG A 15 -12.23 -6.00 -12.85
N GLN A 16 -12.50 -7.30 -12.91
CA GLN A 16 -12.18 -8.19 -14.05
C GLN A 16 -10.67 -8.28 -14.35
N PHE A 17 -9.84 -8.15 -13.31
CA PHE A 17 -8.40 -8.36 -13.41
C PHE A 17 -7.98 -9.60 -12.62
N ASP A 18 -7.34 -10.54 -13.30
CA ASP A 18 -6.70 -11.67 -12.66
C ASP A 18 -5.31 -11.27 -12.15
N ALA A 19 -5.14 -11.30 -10.83
CA ALA A 19 -3.85 -11.02 -10.21
C ALA A 19 -2.85 -12.14 -10.55
N SER A 20 -1.68 -11.77 -11.08
CA SER A 20 -0.59 -12.72 -11.29
C SER A 20 -0.01 -13.21 -9.96
N THR A 21 0.67 -14.36 -9.97
CA THR A 21 1.41 -14.86 -8.79
C THR A 21 2.38 -13.82 -8.24
N GLN A 22 3.10 -13.13 -9.10
CA GLN A 22 4.04 -12.07 -8.70
C GLN A 22 3.33 -10.90 -8.00
N GLN A 23 2.12 -10.55 -8.42
CA GLN A 23 1.34 -9.48 -7.81
C GLN A 23 0.80 -9.90 -6.44
N ILE A 24 0.39 -11.16 -6.29
CA ILE A 24 -0.03 -11.71 -4.99
C ILE A 24 1.15 -11.70 -4.01
N GLU A 25 2.33 -12.15 -4.45
CA GLU A 25 3.56 -12.12 -3.66
C GLU A 25 3.95 -10.69 -3.27
N ALA A 26 3.82 -9.73 -4.19
CA ALA A 26 4.06 -8.32 -3.91
C ALA A 26 3.10 -7.75 -2.86
N TRP A 27 1.81 -8.12 -2.91
CA TRP A 27 0.84 -7.73 -1.89
C TRP A 27 1.14 -8.33 -0.52
N GLU A 28 1.50 -9.61 -0.47
CA GLU A 28 1.90 -10.28 0.77
C GLU A 28 3.10 -9.59 1.43
N GLU A 29 4.11 -9.25 0.62
CA GLU A 29 5.28 -8.49 1.06
C GLU A 29 4.90 -7.11 1.57
N SER A 30 4.13 -6.34 0.80
CA SER A 30 3.72 -4.99 1.18
C SER A 30 2.93 -4.97 2.48
N VAL A 31 1.96 -5.88 2.64
CA VAL A 31 1.17 -5.99 3.88
C VAL A 31 2.07 -6.33 5.07
N ARG A 32 3.08 -7.19 4.87
CA ARG A 32 4.02 -7.53 5.93
C ARG A 32 4.90 -6.34 6.31
N VAL A 33 5.59 -5.74 5.35
CA VAL A 33 6.53 -4.62 5.57
C VAL A 33 5.83 -3.43 6.21
N VAL A 34 4.67 -3.03 5.69
CA VAL A 34 3.90 -1.90 6.24
C VAL A 34 3.38 -2.22 7.63
N GLY A 35 2.88 -3.43 7.86
CA GLY A 35 2.40 -3.86 9.17
C GLY A 35 3.49 -3.85 10.23
N GLU A 36 4.69 -4.34 9.91
CA GLU A 36 5.85 -4.32 10.80
C GLU A 36 6.31 -2.88 11.09
N ALA A 37 6.45 -2.05 10.05
CA ALA A 37 6.86 -0.65 10.20
C ALA A 37 5.89 0.16 11.07
N LEU A 38 4.58 0.02 10.84
CA LEU A 38 3.57 0.72 11.64
C LEU A 38 3.48 0.18 13.06
N SER A 39 3.72 -1.11 13.28
CA SER A 39 3.81 -1.65 14.65
C SER A 39 5.00 -1.07 15.40
N GLU A 40 6.15 -0.89 14.74
CA GLU A 40 7.30 -0.21 15.33
C GLU A 40 6.98 1.25 15.65
N VAL A 41 6.35 1.99 14.73
CA VAL A 41 5.95 3.39 14.96
C VAL A 41 4.96 3.49 16.12
N ALA A 42 3.93 2.64 16.16
CA ALA A 42 2.94 2.59 17.24
C ALA A 42 3.51 2.19 18.61
N SER A 43 4.71 1.60 18.65
CA SER A 43 5.42 1.35 19.91
C SER A 43 6.09 2.60 20.49
N ARG A 44 6.27 3.65 19.68
CA ARG A 44 6.99 4.89 20.02
C ARG A 44 6.11 6.14 19.98
N VAL A 45 5.05 6.11 19.17
CA VAL A 45 4.13 7.23 18.93
C VAL A 45 2.72 6.72 19.20
N ASP A 46 2.07 7.24 20.24
CA ASP A 46 0.77 6.74 20.69
C ASP A 46 -0.33 7.03 19.66
N GLU A 47 -0.28 8.20 19.02
CA GLU A 47 -1.23 8.62 17.99
C GLU A 47 -1.21 7.71 16.76
N ALA A 48 -0.12 6.98 16.53
CA ALA A 48 -0.01 6.06 15.40
C ALA A 48 -0.90 4.81 15.53
N ARG A 49 -1.41 4.53 16.74
CA ARG A 49 -2.37 3.44 16.96
C ARG A 49 -3.73 3.71 16.34
N ASP A 50 -4.06 4.99 16.12
CA ASP A 50 -5.32 5.43 15.53
C ASP A 50 -5.21 5.63 14.01
N TRP A 51 -4.04 5.40 13.41
CA TRP A 51 -3.86 5.54 11.98
C TRP A 51 -4.55 4.43 11.22
N SER A 52 -5.12 4.78 10.07
CA SER A 52 -5.71 3.81 9.14
C SER A 52 -4.79 3.59 7.95
N VAL A 53 -4.81 2.37 7.42
CA VAL A 53 -3.99 1.98 6.26
C VAL A 53 -4.89 1.40 5.20
N LEU A 54 -4.74 1.88 3.97
CA LEU A 54 -5.46 1.38 2.80
C LEU A 54 -4.42 0.84 1.82
N PHE A 55 -4.65 -0.36 1.28
CA PHE A 55 -3.85 -0.92 0.19
C PHE A 55 -4.62 -0.80 -1.13
N GLU A 56 -3.92 -0.55 -2.24
CA GLU A 56 -4.47 -0.48 -3.60
C GLU A 56 -5.66 0.51 -3.72
N TYR A 57 -5.56 1.66 -3.05
CA TYR A 57 -6.65 2.63 -2.95
C TYR A 57 -6.86 3.37 -4.27
N SER A 58 -8.00 3.13 -4.92
CA SER A 58 -8.36 3.86 -6.14
C SER A 58 -8.87 5.26 -5.78
N ILE A 59 -8.17 6.32 -6.19
CA ILE A 59 -8.59 7.70 -5.93
C ILE A 59 -9.77 8.04 -6.84
N PRO A 60 -10.96 8.39 -6.31
CA PRO A 60 -12.10 8.74 -7.15
C PRO A 60 -11.77 9.88 -8.12
N ARG A 61 -12.15 9.72 -9.39
CA ARG A 61 -11.94 10.72 -10.47
C ARG A 61 -10.47 10.96 -10.86
N ARG A 62 -9.52 10.17 -10.34
CA ARG A 62 -8.15 10.09 -10.85
C ARG A 62 -7.85 8.67 -11.29
N GLU A 63 -7.07 8.52 -12.36
CA GLU A 63 -6.57 7.23 -12.82
C GLU A 63 -5.30 6.83 -12.06
N ILE A 64 -5.23 7.15 -10.77
CA ILE A 64 -4.08 6.90 -9.89
C ILE A 64 -4.53 6.00 -8.75
N ARG A 65 -3.71 5.01 -8.44
CA ARG A 65 -3.95 4.01 -7.39
C ARG A 65 -2.65 3.79 -6.61
N PRO A 66 -2.41 4.56 -5.53
CA PRO A 66 -1.25 4.33 -4.69
C PRO A 66 -1.31 2.92 -4.11
N ASP A 67 -0.15 2.27 -4.01
CA ASP A 67 -0.05 0.94 -3.42
C ASP A 67 -0.50 0.94 -1.96
N VAL A 68 -0.16 2.00 -1.21
CA VAL A 68 -0.52 2.17 0.20
C VAL A 68 -0.88 3.63 0.49
N VAL A 69 -1.88 3.85 1.32
CA VAL A 69 -2.23 5.16 1.87
C VAL A 69 -2.32 5.05 3.39
N ILE A 70 -1.53 5.85 4.10
CA ILE A 70 -1.64 6.01 5.56
C ILE A 70 -2.45 7.27 5.86
N LEU A 71 -3.47 7.13 6.69
CA LEU A 71 -4.33 8.20 7.17
C LEU A 71 -4.09 8.41 8.66
N GLY A 72 -3.60 9.59 9.02
CA GLY A 72 -3.47 10.03 10.41
C GLY A 72 -4.23 11.32 10.65
N SER A 73 -4.27 11.76 11.92
CA SER A 73 -4.93 13.01 12.27
C SER A 73 -4.18 14.20 11.64
N GLY A 74 -4.77 14.80 10.60
CA GLY A 74 -4.22 15.96 9.91
C GLY A 74 -3.23 15.66 8.78
N PHE A 75 -3.03 14.39 8.40
CA PHE A 75 -2.15 14.05 7.28
C PHE A 75 -2.63 12.84 6.47
N VAL A 76 -2.19 12.80 5.22
CA VAL A 76 -2.35 11.67 4.29
C VAL A 76 -0.99 11.40 3.67
N VAL A 77 -0.50 10.16 3.75
CA VAL A 77 0.76 9.75 3.14
C VAL A 77 0.49 8.64 2.13
N PRO A 78 0.54 8.92 0.81
CA PRO A 78 0.63 7.88 -0.20
C PRO A 78 2.05 7.28 -0.22
N ILE A 79 2.14 5.97 -0.38
CA ILE A 79 3.41 5.24 -0.49
C ILE A 79 3.31 4.31 -1.70
N GLU A 80 4.27 4.42 -2.61
CA GLU A 80 4.46 3.49 -3.71
C GLU A 80 5.46 2.40 -3.30
N MET A 81 5.07 1.14 -3.44
CA MET A 81 5.81 -0.03 -2.98
C MET A 81 6.51 -0.70 -4.15
N LYS A 82 7.83 -0.63 -4.17
CA LYS A 82 8.65 -1.37 -5.14
C LYS A 82 9.20 -2.66 -4.54
N VAL A 83 8.34 -3.67 -4.43
CA VAL A 83 8.73 -4.99 -3.93
C VAL A 83 9.68 -5.68 -4.91
N GLY A 84 10.84 -6.14 -4.42
CA GLY A 84 11.83 -6.89 -5.20
C GLY A 84 12.73 -6.04 -6.12
N ALA A 85 12.63 -4.70 -6.09
CA ALA A 85 13.50 -3.83 -6.86
C ALA A 85 14.87 -3.65 -6.19
N THR A 86 15.96 -3.82 -6.96
CA THR A 86 17.34 -3.57 -6.50
C THR A 86 17.90 -2.21 -6.93
N THR A 87 17.12 -1.46 -7.72
CA THR A 87 17.49 -0.13 -8.24
C THR A 87 16.26 0.78 -8.31
N TYR A 88 16.45 2.07 -8.01
CA TYR A 88 15.42 3.11 -8.07
C TYR A 88 15.72 4.05 -9.25
N SER A 89 14.73 4.29 -10.11
CA SER A 89 14.86 5.18 -11.28
C SER A 89 14.36 6.59 -10.96
N ARG A 90 14.83 7.60 -11.70
CA ARG A 90 14.33 8.99 -11.55
C ARG A 90 12.83 9.15 -11.87
N ALA A 91 12.25 8.26 -12.68
CA ALA A 91 10.82 8.27 -12.99
C ALA A 91 9.97 7.90 -11.76
N ASP A 92 10.53 7.10 -10.84
CA ASP A 92 9.85 6.62 -9.64
C ASP A 92 9.54 7.77 -8.66
N ARG A 93 10.36 8.82 -8.70
CA ARG A 93 10.19 10.00 -7.84
C ARG A 93 9.10 10.95 -8.32
N LEU A 94 8.89 11.02 -9.63
CA LEU A 94 7.87 11.90 -10.22
C LEU A 94 6.44 11.41 -9.90
N GLN A 95 6.23 10.09 -9.82
CA GLN A 95 4.93 9.51 -9.48
C GLN A 95 4.50 9.77 -8.03
N ALA A 96 5.44 10.03 -7.12
CA ALA A 96 5.15 10.39 -5.73
C ALA A 96 4.96 11.91 -5.50
N GLU A 97 5.39 12.74 -6.46
CA GLU A 97 5.39 14.21 -6.35
C GLU A 97 4.20 14.88 -7.09
N ASP A 98 3.47 14.16 -7.96
CA ASP A 98 2.29 14.61 -8.74
C ASP A 98 0.91 14.17 -8.13
#